data_AF-A0AAD5MUA7-F1
#
_entry.id   AF-A0AAD5MUA7-F1
#
_cell.length_a   1.000
_cell.length_b   1.000
_cell.length_c   1.000
_cell.angle_alpha   90.00
_cell.angle_beta   90.00
_cell.angle_gamma   90.00
#
_symmetry.space_group_name_H-M   'P 1'
#
loop_
_entity.id
_entity.type
_entity.pdbx_description
1 polymer ?
#
loop_
_entity_poly.entity_id
_entity_poly.type
_entity_poly.pdbx_seq_one_letter_code
_entity_poly.pdbx_strand_id
1 'polypeptide(L)'
;MDGIEKETANMTIENRTQDLKCITTLAQLLDDVVKWFRDSTSKLLEKSGKNVEKRSRTVDHGYLEVSLKRFHLLPDNNRYEKAQSALSALSSNYEEERADRTPKNKISSAALVCVEKWLYFVGYFKDEQKRSMYKMNVTSEKVFQMNQRRSFRMEASHFDQTQTAELENIDDSQFTDVDELWISSAPGRPHNNGPVNPGFRTSISFWCMGPELSFTDAFASCRSVILASGTLCPIETLKTELGVKFHSQMEGDQVIPMEQIFASVLPVGPSGHKLCATFRNLGDGNSEFISELALVIRSISMAVPKGILCFFPSYRMLAMVYEYMERASILRQISFGRW
;
A
#
# COMPACT_ATOMS: atom_id res chain seq x y z
N MET A 1 -52.58 -9.70 4.13
CA MET A 1 -51.15 -10.01 4.35
C MET A 1 -50.42 -10.17 3.01
N ASP A 2 -51.04 -10.76 1.99
CA ASP A 2 -50.46 -10.98 0.64
C ASP A 2 -50.04 -9.73 -0.16
N GLY A 3 -50.59 -8.55 0.14
CA GLY A 3 -50.23 -7.31 -0.55
C GLY A 3 -48.86 -6.77 -0.15
N ILE A 4 -48.55 -6.83 1.15
CA ILE A 4 -47.29 -6.31 1.72
C ILE A 4 -46.11 -7.19 1.30
N GLU A 5 -46.28 -8.52 1.25
CA GLU A 5 -45.23 -9.44 0.79
C GLU A 5 -44.92 -9.32 -0.72
N LYS A 6 -45.93 -8.98 -1.54
CA LYS A 6 -45.70 -8.71 -2.97
C LYS A 6 -44.99 -7.39 -3.20
N GLU A 7 -45.34 -6.36 -2.43
CA GLU A 7 -44.66 -5.05 -2.50
C GLU A 7 -43.20 -5.14 -2.04
N THR A 8 -42.90 -5.88 -0.97
CA THR A 8 -41.52 -6.10 -0.52
C THR A 8 -40.69 -6.94 -1.50
N ALA A 9 -41.30 -7.96 -2.12
CA ALA A 9 -40.64 -8.75 -3.17
C ALA A 9 -40.33 -7.90 -4.42
N ASN A 10 -41.28 -7.07 -4.88
CA ASN A 10 -41.09 -6.18 -6.02
C ASN A 10 -40.00 -5.14 -5.75
N MET A 11 -40.01 -4.51 -4.57
CA MET A 11 -38.98 -3.56 -4.15
C MET A 11 -37.58 -4.20 -4.07
N THR A 12 -37.50 -5.48 -3.68
CA THR A 12 -36.24 -6.24 -3.67
C THR A 12 -35.72 -6.53 -5.08
N ILE A 13 -36.61 -6.84 -6.04
CA ILE A 13 -36.27 -7.09 -7.44
C ILE A 13 -35.80 -5.80 -8.13
N GLU A 14 -36.50 -4.67 -7.90
CA GLU A 14 -36.12 -3.36 -8.43
C GLU A 14 -34.74 -2.93 -7.93
N ASN A 15 -34.47 -3.08 -6.62
CA ASN A 15 -33.16 -2.81 -6.04
C ASN A 15 -32.05 -3.67 -6.64
N ARG A 16 -32.29 -4.99 -6.82
CA ARG A 16 -31.31 -5.89 -7.47
C ARG A 16 -31.05 -5.51 -8.92
N THR A 17 -32.08 -5.05 -9.64
CA THR A 17 -31.96 -4.63 -11.05
C THR A 17 -31.14 -3.34 -11.16
N GLN A 18 -31.35 -2.40 -10.25
CA GLN A 18 -30.60 -1.17 -10.18
C GLN A 18 -29.13 -1.41 -9.81
N ASP A 19 -28.85 -2.27 -8.83
CA ASP A 19 -27.48 -2.67 -8.48
C ASP A 19 -26.78 -3.28 -9.69
N LEU A 20 -27.39 -4.26 -10.38
CA LEU A 20 -26.81 -4.89 -11.58
C LEU A 20 -26.48 -3.90 -12.69
N LYS A 21 -27.32 -2.87 -12.89
CA LYS A 21 -27.07 -1.78 -13.84
C LYS A 21 -25.86 -0.95 -13.43
N CYS A 22 -25.71 -0.65 -12.13
CA CYS A 22 -24.54 0.05 -11.60
C CYS A 22 -23.27 -0.79 -11.78
N ILE A 23 -23.30 -2.08 -11.42
CA ILE A 23 -22.18 -3.02 -11.57
C ILE A 23 -21.75 -3.09 -13.04
N THR A 24 -22.70 -3.21 -13.97
CA THR A 24 -22.42 -3.30 -15.40
C THR A 24 -21.77 -2.02 -15.92
N THR A 25 -22.23 -0.85 -15.45
CA THR A 25 -21.65 0.45 -15.80
C THR A 25 -20.18 0.54 -15.35
N LEU A 26 -19.88 0.13 -14.11
CA LEU A 26 -18.51 0.11 -13.59
C LEU A 26 -17.62 -0.91 -14.32
N ALA A 27 -18.16 -2.09 -14.63
CA ALA A 27 -17.44 -3.13 -15.36
C ALA A 27 -17.06 -2.68 -16.79
N GLN A 28 -17.94 -1.95 -17.48
CA GLN A 28 -17.65 -1.38 -18.79
C GLN A 28 -16.51 -0.35 -18.73
N LEU A 29 -16.50 0.53 -17.72
CA LEU A 29 -15.40 1.46 -17.50
C LEU A 29 -14.08 0.70 -17.26
N LEU A 30 -14.09 -0.30 -16.38
CA LEU A 30 -12.89 -1.10 -16.10
C LEU A 30 -12.38 -1.87 -17.32
N ASP A 31 -13.26 -2.40 -18.16
CA ASP A 31 -12.87 -3.05 -19.41
C ASP A 31 -12.13 -2.08 -20.36
N ASP A 32 -12.59 -0.83 -20.47
CA ASP A 32 -11.91 0.21 -21.23
C ASP A 32 -10.54 0.58 -20.61
N VAL A 33 -10.45 0.66 -19.28
CA VAL A 33 -9.18 0.87 -18.56
C VAL A 33 -8.21 -0.28 -18.80
N VAL A 34 -8.68 -1.53 -18.79
CA VAL A 34 -7.86 -2.72 -19.07
C VAL A 34 -7.37 -2.74 -20.52
N LYS A 35 -8.23 -2.39 -21.49
CA LYS A 35 -7.81 -2.25 -22.90
C LYS A 35 -6.73 -1.19 -23.06
N TRP A 36 -6.93 -0.02 -22.46
CA TRP A 36 -5.96 1.07 -22.46
C TRP A 36 -4.63 0.65 -21.79
N PHE A 37 -4.70 -0.02 -20.64
CA PHE A 37 -3.54 -0.54 -19.92
C PHE A 37 -2.72 -1.46 -20.81
N ARG A 38 -3.34 -2.45 -21.46
CA ARG A 38 -2.63 -3.41 -22.31
C ARG A 38 -1.96 -2.73 -23.49
N ASP A 39 -2.69 -1.86 -24.20
CA ASP A 39 -2.15 -1.14 -25.36
C ASP A 39 -1.00 -0.20 -24.97
N SER A 40 -1.19 0.60 -23.92
CA SER A 40 -0.22 1.60 -23.49
C SER A 40 1.04 0.97 -22.91
N THR A 41 0.91 -0.05 -22.05
CA THR A 41 2.06 -0.70 -21.40
C THR A 41 2.94 -1.43 -22.41
N SER A 42 2.34 -2.15 -23.37
CA SER A 42 3.08 -2.85 -24.44
C SER A 42 3.99 -1.88 -25.21
N LYS A 43 3.43 -0.75 -25.67
CA LYS A 43 4.18 0.29 -26.41
C LYS A 43 5.25 0.99 -25.57
N LEU A 44 4.97 1.21 -24.29
CA LEU A 44 5.90 1.91 -23.39
C LEU A 44 7.08 1.02 -23.00
N LEU A 45 6.84 -0.29 -22.83
CA LEU A 45 7.84 -1.29 -22.46
C LEU A 45 8.71 -1.77 -23.62
N GLU A 46 8.22 -1.75 -24.86
CA GLU A 46 9.05 -1.95 -26.07
C GLU A 46 10.20 -0.94 -26.14
N LYS A 47 9.93 0.28 -25.69
CA LYS A 47 10.87 1.40 -25.67
C LYS A 47 11.72 1.47 -24.38
N SER A 48 11.52 0.56 -23.43
CA SER A 48 12.28 0.48 -22.17
C SER A 48 13.57 -0.32 -22.36
N GLY A 49 14.66 0.10 -21.70
CA GLY A 49 16.00 -0.51 -21.82
C GLY A 49 16.09 -2.01 -21.49
N LYS A 50 17.21 -2.62 -21.89
CA LYS A 50 17.47 -4.08 -21.92
C LYS A 50 17.69 -4.77 -20.55
N ASN A 51 17.19 -4.22 -19.44
CA ASN A 51 17.25 -4.99 -18.18
C ASN A 51 16.23 -6.14 -18.27
N VAL A 52 16.75 -7.38 -18.15
CA VAL A 52 15.99 -8.61 -18.35
C VAL A 52 15.08 -8.91 -17.15
N GLU A 53 15.43 -8.45 -15.95
CA GLU A 53 14.71 -8.77 -14.72
C GLU A 53 13.65 -7.73 -14.34
N LYS A 54 13.92 -6.45 -14.63
CA LYS A 54 13.03 -5.34 -14.32
C LYS A 54 13.12 -4.25 -15.37
N ARG A 55 11.98 -3.92 -15.98
CA ARG A 55 11.80 -2.78 -16.87
C ARG A 55 10.92 -1.76 -16.20
N SER A 56 11.31 -0.49 -16.19
CA SER A 56 10.51 0.59 -15.61
C SER A 56 10.67 1.86 -16.42
N ARG A 57 9.58 2.60 -16.59
CA ARG A 57 9.55 3.83 -17.39
C ARG A 57 8.54 4.82 -16.84
N THR A 58 9.04 6.02 -16.52
CA THR A 58 8.19 7.19 -16.27
C THR A 58 7.55 7.65 -17.57
N VAL A 59 6.25 7.88 -17.54
CA VAL A 59 5.44 8.25 -18.70
C VAL A 59 5.32 9.76 -18.77
N ASP A 60 5.53 10.31 -19.97
CA ASP A 60 5.32 11.73 -20.25
C ASP A 60 3.83 12.09 -20.21
N HIS A 61 3.51 13.29 -19.70
CA HIS A 61 2.13 13.76 -19.56
C HIS A 61 1.40 13.93 -20.89
N GLY A 62 2.10 14.40 -21.93
CA GLY A 62 1.52 14.56 -23.26
C GLY A 62 1.17 13.21 -23.89
N TYR A 63 2.05 12.21 -23.76
CA TYR A 63 1.74 10.84 -24.18
C TYR A 63 0.51 10.29 -23.44
N LEU A 64 0.47 10.47 -22.11
CA LEU A 64 -0.61 9.98 -21.27
C LEU A 64 -1.95 10.59 -21.67
N GLU A 65 -2.00 11.91 -21.86
CA GLU A 65 -3.20 12.61 -22.29
C GLU A 65 -3.73 12.11 -23.64
N VAL A 66 -2.86 12.03 -24.65
CA VAL A 66 -3.24 11.55 -25.98
C VAL A 66 -3.74 10.10 -25.91
N SER A 67 -3.08 9.26 -25.11
CA SER A 67 -3.49 7.87 -24.92
C SER A 67 -4.85 7.77 -24.22
N LEU A 68 -5.10 8.53 -23.14
CA LEU A 68 -6.40 8.53 -22.46
C LEU A 68 -7.51 9.06 -23.34
N LYS A 69 -7.26 10.14 -24.11
CA LYS A 69 -8.22 10.68 -25.10
C LYS A 69 -8.62 9.62 -26.13
N ARG A 70 -7.65 8.88 -26.68
CA ARG A 70 -7.88 7.82 -27.67
C ARG A 70 -8.81 6.72 -27.15
N PHE A 71 -8.74 6.39 -25.86
CA PHE A 71 -9.59 5.38 -25.23
C PHE A 71 -10.86 5.96 -24.60
N HIS A 72 -11.15 7.26 -24.80
CA HIS A 72 -12.29 7.96 -24.21
C HIS A 72 -12.31 7.90 -22.68
N LEU A 73 -11.11 7.90 -22.08
CA LEU A 73 -10.86 7.78 -20.64
C LEU A 73 -10.61 9.14 -19.95
N LEU A 74 -11.10 10.24 -20.53
CA LEU A 74 -11.13 11.55 -19.87
C LEU A 74 -12.55 11.89 -19.39
N PRO A 75 -12.69 12.76 -18.37
CA PRO A 75 -13.96 13.00 -17.68
C PRO A 75 -15.03 13.67 -18.56
N ASP A 76 -14.63 14.28 -19.68
CA ASP A 76 -15.53 14.93 -20.64
C ASP A 76 -16.52 13.96 -21.31
N ASN A 77 -16.32 12.66 -21.10
CA ASN A 77 -17.21 11.62 -21.57
C ASN A 77 -18.30 11.35 -20.52
N ASN A 78 -19.58 11.45 -20.92
CA ASN A 78 -20.78 11.15 -20.10
C ASN A 78 -20.69 9.79 -19.37
N ARG A 79 -19.88 8.84 -19.85
CA ARG A 79 -19.59 7.59 -19.13
C ARG A 79 -19.02 7.82 -17.71
N TYR A 80 -18.23 8.87 -17.48
CA TYR A 80 -17.64 9.16 -16.17
C TYR A 80 -18.69 9.63 -15.16
N GLU A 81 -19.62 10.50 -15.57
CA GLU A 81 -20.75 10.93 -14.72
C GLU A 81 -21.64 9.75 -14.33
N LYS A 82 -21.91 8.86 -15.29
CA LYS A 82 -22.66 7.62 -15.04
C LYS A 82 -21.91 6.67 -14.09
N ALA A 83 -20.60 6.53 -14.26
CA ALA A 83 -19.77 5.70 -13.39
C ALA A 83 -19.67 6.27 -11.97
N GLN A 84 -19.52 7.59 -11.80
CA GLN A 84 -19.55 8.25 -10.50
C GLN A 84 -20.90 8.05 -9.79
N SER A 85 -22.00 8.23 -10.52
CA SER A 85 -23.35 8.00 -9.99
C SER A 85 -23.56 6.53 -9.58
N ALA A 86 -23.11 5.59 -10.41
CA ALA A 86 -23.17 4.16 -10.13
C ALA A 86 -22.31 3.77 -8.91
N LEU A 87 -21.11 4.34 -8.78
CA LEU A 87 -20.23 4.13 -7.64
C LEU A 87 -20.87 4.65 -6.35
N SER A 88 -21.39 5.89 -6.37
CA SER A 88 -22.06 6.49 -5.20
C SER A 88 -23.26 5.66 -4.74
N ALA A 89 -24.09 5.18 -5.68
CA ALA A 89 -25.26 4.36 -5.38
C ALA A 89 -24.87 2.99 -4.79
N LEU A 90 -23.80 2.37 -5.30
CA LEU A 90 -23.32 1.10 -4.76
C LEU A 90 -22.67 1.27 -3.38
N SER A 91 -21.90 2.35 -3.17
CA SER A 91 -21.25 2.63 -1.88
C SER A 91 -22.27 2.96 -0.79
N SER A 92 -23.33 3.71 -1.09
CA SER A 92 -24.41 3.97 -0.12
C SER A 92 -25.20 2.70 0.25
N ASN A 93 -25.26 1.73 -0.66
CA ASN A 93 -25.92 0.44 -0.47
C ASN A 93 -24.97 -0.66 0.06
N TYR A 94 -23.69 -0.33 0.32
CA TYR A 94 -22.68 -1.26 0.81
C TYR A 94 -22.68 -1.29 2.35
N GLU A 95 -23.82 -1.64 2.96
CA GLU A 95 -23.82 -2.12 4.34
C GLU A 95 -23.34 -3.59 4.33
N GLU A 96 -22.29 -3.89 5.10
CA GLU A 96 -21.59 -5.18 5.10
C GLU A 96 -22.47 -6.38 5.50
N GLU A 97 -23.63 -6.14 6.12
CA GLU A 97 -24.50 -7.18 6.69
C GLU A 97 -25.92 -7.21 6.08
N ARG A 98 -26.03 -7.39 4.76
CA ARG A 98 -27.27 -7.99 4.20
C ARG A 98 -27.04 -9.47 3.97
N ALA A 99 -27.56 -10.28 4.89
CA ALA A 99 -27.51 -11.75 4.92
C ALA A 99 -28.12 -12.47 3.70
N ASP A 100 -28.60 -11.73 2.70
CA ASP A 100 -29.40 -12.24 1.57
C ASP A 100 -28.76 -11.95 0.20
N ARG A 101 -27.47 -11.58 0.16
CA ARG A 101 -26.70 -11.48 -1.09
C ARG A 101 -26.10 -12.84 -1.44
N THR A 102 -26.53 -13.43 -2.56
CA THR A 102 -25.86 -14.61 -3.11
C THR A 102 -24.39 -14.26 -3.44
N PRO A 103 -23.42 -15.13 -3.09
CA PRO A 103 -21.98 -14.82 -3.19
C PRO A 103 -21.48 -14.50 -4.62
N LYS A 104 -22.28 -14.77 -5.66
CA LYS A 104 -21.92 -14.53 -7.06
C LYS A 104 -21.92 -13.05 -7.48
N ASN A 105 -22.60 -12.16 -6.75
CA ASN A 105 -22.74 -10.75 -7.13
C ASN A 105 -22.10 -9.76 -6.14
N LYS A 106 -21.31 -10.23 -5.17
CA LYS A 106 -20.61 -9.35 -4.22
C LYS A 106 -19.38 -8.75 -4.89
N ILE A 107 -19.38 -7.44 -5.12
CA ILE A 107 -18.18 -6.70 -5.51
C ILE A 107 -17.24 -6.63 -4.30
N SER A 108 -15.95 -6.88 -4.50
CA SER A 108 -14.94 -6.69 -3.46
C SER A 108 -14.75 -5.20 -3.17
N SER A 109 -14.55 -4.85 -1.89
CA SER A 109 -14.20 -3.48 -1.48
C SER A 109 -13.00 -2.94 -2.25
N ALA A 110 -11.99 -3.79 -2.49
CA ALA A 110 -10.82 -3.47 -3.31
C ALA A 110 -11.19 -3.02 -4.74
N ALA A 111 -12.17 -3.65 -5.39
CA ALA A 111 -12.59 -3.25 -6.73
C ALA A 111 -13.28 -1.88 -6.74
N LEU A 112 -14.11 -1.58 -5.73
CA LEU A 112 -14.74 -0.26 -5.57
C LEU A 112 -13.68 0.83 -5.35
N VAL A 113 -12.72 0.58 -4.45
CA VAL A 113 -11.60 1.50 -4.17
C VAL A 113 -10.74 1.73 -5.42
N CYS A 114 -10.50 0.70 -6.24
CA CYS A 114 -9.77 0.87 -7.50
C CYS A 114 -10.50 1.79 -8.49
N VAL A 115 -11.81 1.62 -8.63
CA VAL A 115 -12.64 2.49 -9.49
C VAL A 115 -12.67 3.91 -8.94
N GLU A 116 -12.85 4.08 -7.63
CA GLU A 116 -12.84 5.38 -6.97
C GLU A 116 -11.51 6.11 -7.20
N LYS A 117 -10.38 5.46 -6.93
CA LYS A 117 -9.03 6.03 -7.16
C LYS A 117 -8.79 6.37 -8.63
N TRP A 118 -9.32 5.56 -9.56
CA TRP A 118 -9.25 5.87 -10.98
C TRP A 118 -10.03 7.14 -11.31
N LEU A 119 -11.30 7.22 -10.90
CA LEU A 119 -12.15 8.39 -11.13
C LEU A 119 -11.53 9.66 -10.51
N TYR A 120 -10.97 9.53 -9.31
CA TYR A 120 -10.24 10.60 -8.64
C TYR A 120 -9.05 11.07 -9.48
N PHE A 121 -8.15 10.16 -9.86
CA PHE A 121 -7.00 10.49 -10.71
C PHE A 121 -7.40 11.20 -12.00
N VAL A 122 -8.35 10.64 -12.76
CA VAL A 122 -8.75 11.23 -14.04
C VAL A 122 -9.43 12.60 -13.81
N GLY A 123 -10.20 12.74 -12.73
CA GLY A 123 -10.82 14.00 -12.31
C GLY A 123 -9.82 15.14 -12.08
N TYR A 124 -8.64 14.84 -11.53
CA TYR A 124 -7.54 15.80 -11.39
C TYR A 124 -6.71 15.97 -12.66
N PHE A 125 -6.43 14.88 -13.36
CA PHE A 125 -5.56 14.88 -14.53
C PHE A 125 -6.14 15.70 -15.70
N LYS A 126 -7.46 15.89 -15.74
CA LYS A 126 -8.11 16.79 -16.72
C LYS A 126 -7.62 18.24 -16.60
N ASP A 127 -7.27 18.67 -15.39
CA ASP A 127 -6.80 20.02 -15.10
C ASP A 127 -5.30 20.12 -15.42
N GLU A 128 -4.97 20.83 -16.49
CA GLU A 128 -3.59 20.98 -16.97
C GLU A 128 -2.62 21.49 -15.89
N GLN A 129 -3.09 22.36 -14.99
CA GLN A 129 -2.27 22.94 -13.92
C GLN A 129 -1.92 21.90 -12.85
N LYS A 130 -2.70 20.82 -12.73
CA LYS A 130 -2.54 19.79 -11.70
C LYS A 130 -1.86 18.52 -12.22
N ARG A 131 -1.57 18.42 -13.53
CA ARG A 131 -0.97 17.22 -14.12
C ARG A 131 0.42 16.92 -13.56
N SER A 132 1.22 17.95 -13.29
CA SER A 132 2.55 17.83 -12.68
C SER A 132 2.53 17.27 -11.26
N MET A 133 1.37 17.32 -10.58
CA MET A 133 1.19 16.74 -9.27
C MET A 133 1.04 15.21 -9.32
N TYR A 134 0.90 14.61 -10.49
CA TYR A 134 0.91 13.16 -10.63
C TYR A 134 2.16 12.70 -11.37
N LYS A 135 2.71 11.56 -10.99
CA LYS A 135 3.76 10.86 -11.76
C LYS A 135 3.25 9.49 -12.14
N MET A 136 3.23 9.19 -13.43
CA MET A 136 2.89 7.86 -13.91
C MET A 136 4.15 7.05 -14.19
N ASN A 137 4.18 5.81 -13.70
CA ASN A 137 5.25 4.87 -13.98
C ASN A 137 4.66 3.54 -14.48
N VAL A 138 5.26 2.97 -15.51
CA VAL A 138 5.00 1.60 -15.94
C VAL A 138 6.16 0.73 -15.51
N THR A 139 5.88 -0.39 -14.86
CA THR A 139 6.90 -1.34 -14.42
C THR A 139 6.52 -2.75 -14.86
N SER A 140 7.51 -3.52 -15.32
CA SER A 140 7.39 -4.94 -15.65
C SER A 140 8.54 -5.67 -14.98
N GLU A 141 8.22 -6.48 -13.98
CA GLU A 141 9.18 -7.22 -13.16
C GLU A 141 8.98 -8.72 -13.35
N LYS A 142 10.07 -9.48 -13.42
CA LYS A 142 10.00 -10.93 -13.48
C LYS A 142 9.32 -11.44 -12.21
N VAL A 143 8.30 -12.29 -12.37
CA VAL A 143 7.67 -12.92 -11.22
C VAL A 143 8.66 -13.91 -10.65
N PHE A 144 9.31 -13.55 -9.54
CA PHE A 144 10.06 -14.52 -8.76
C PHE A 144 9.05 -15.48 -8.12
N GLN A 145 8.97 -16.70 -8.65
CA GLN A 145 8.37 -17.80 -7.91
C GLN A 145 9.25 -18.02 -6.69
N MET A 146 8.83 -17.47 -5.56
CA MET A 146 9.44 -17.79 -4.29
C MET A 146 9.07 -19.25 -4.00
N ASN A 147 9.94 -20.18 -4.43
CA ASN A 147 9.96 -21.52 -3.86
C ASN A 147 9.99 -21.32 -2.35
N GLN A 148 8.94 -21.77 -1.67
CA GLN A 148 8.80 -21.96 -0.22
C GLN A 148 10.08 -21.60 0.56
N ARG A 149 10.35 -20.30 0.74
CA ARG A 149 11.31 -19.89 1.76
C ARG A 149 10.52 -20.00 3.03
N ARG A 150 10.74 -21.13 3.71
CA ARG A 150 10.25 -21.47 5.05
C ARG A 150 9.89 -20.18 5.80
N SER A 151 8.59 -19.89 5.85
CA SER A 151 8.05 -19.02 6.87
C SER A 151 8.64 -19.51 8.20
N PHE A 152 9.31 -18.64 8.93
CA PHE A 152 9.78 -18.91 10.28
C PHE A 152 8.54 -19.25 11.14
N ARG A 153 8.18 -20.53 11.19
CA ARG A 153 7.30 -21.09 12.20
C ARG A 153 8.21 -21.55 13.33
N MET A 154 8.02 -20.95 14.49
CA MET A 154 8.52 -21.49 15.75
C MET A 154 7.75 -22.78 16.01
N GLU A 155 8.30 -23.93 15.62
CA GLU A 155 7.66 -25.24 15.83
C GLU A 155 7.89 -25.73 17.26
N ALA A 156 6.78 -25.91 17.99
CA ALA A 156 6.71 -26.87 19.08
C ALA A 156 6.47 -28.28 18.48
N SER A 157 7.31 -29.21 18.90
CA SER A 157 7.38 -30.65 18.65
C SER A 157 6.06 -31.43 18.46
N HIS A 158 5.95 -32.22 17.38
CA HIS A 158 5.87 -33.71 17.34
C HIS A 158 5.30 -34.25 16.00
N PHE A 159 6.01 -35.25 15.41
CA PHE A 159 5.57 -36.51 14.73
C PHE A 159 4.19 -36.52 13.99
N ASP A 160 4.02 -36.94 12.73
CA ASP A 160 4.47 -38.15 12.02
C ASP A 160 4.25 -38.01 10.49
N GLN A 161 4.97 -38.80 9.69
CA GLN A 161 4.85 -38.87 8.23
C GLN A 161 3.79 -39.90 7.81
N THR A 162 2.86 -39.55 6.91
CA THR A 162 2.43 -40.42 5.78
C THR A 162 1.35 -39.78 4.89
N GLN A 163 1.41 -40.17 3.61
CA GLN A 163 0.39 -40.12 2.54
C GLN A 163 0.27 -38.88 1.64
N THR A 164 0.71 -39.13 0.40
CA THR A 164 0.31 -38.50 -0.87
C THR A 164 -1.20 -38.66 -1.12
N ALA A 165 -1.92 -37.55 -1.32
CA ALA A 165 -3.20 -37.52 -2.03
C ALA A 165 -3.48 -36.09 -2.55
N GLU A 166 -3.70 -36.01 -3.87
CA GLU A 166 -4.61 -35.12 -4.60
C GLU A 166 -4.77 -33.66 -4.13
N LEU A 167 -4.26 -32.74 -4.96
CA LEU A 167 -4.49 -31.30 -4.87
C LEU A 167 -5.95 -30.96 -5.19
N GLU A 168 -6.83 -31.04 -4.20
CA GLU A 168 -8.13 -30.38 -4.23
C GLU A 168 -8.21 -29.28 -3.16
N ASN A 169 -8.60 -28.09 -3.63
CA ASN A 169 -9.16 -26.95 -2.89
C ASN A 169 -8.33 -26.43 -1.71
N ILE A 170 -7.48 -25.44 -1.98
CA ILE A 170 -6.96 -24.56 -0.93
C ILE A 170 -8.09 -23.61 -0.52
N ASP A 171 -8.54 -23.79 0.70
CA ASP A 171 -9.42 -22.92 1.47
C ASP A 171 -8.73 -21.57 1.71
N ASP A 172 -9.33 -20.48 1.19
CA ASP A 172 -8.86 -19.09 1.27
C ASP A 172 -8.94 -18.49 2.70
N SER A 173 -9.17 -19.32 3.72
CA SER A 173 -9.37 -18.88 5.11
C SER A 173 -8.09 -18.83 5.97
N GLN A 174 -6.90 -19.15 5.44
CA GLN A 174 -5.65 -19.24 6.21
C GLN A 174 -4.56 -18.20 5.88
N PHE A 175 -4.88 -17.13 5.14
CA PHE A 175 -3.97 -16.00 4.96
C PHE A 175 -4.44 -14.79 5.76
N THR A 176 -3.88 -14.63 6.95
CA THR A 176 -4.14 -13.49 7.86
C THR A 176 -3.25 -12.26 7.59
N ASP A 177 -2.47 -12.25 6.50
CA ASP A 177 -1.68 -11.07 6.11
C ASP A 177 -2.24 -10.44 4.83
N VAL A 178 -2.99 -9.36 5.03
CA VAL A 178 -3.76 -8.65 4.00
C VAL A 178 -2.87 -7.81 3.06
N ASP A 179 -1.56 -7.74 3.30
CA ASP A 179 -0.66 -6.80 2.61
C ASP A 179 0.11 -7.38 1.40
N GLU A 180 0.11 -8.69 1.18
CA GLU A 180 0.82 -9.29 0.01
C GLU A 180 -0.05 -10.16 -0.91
N LEU A 181 -1.36 -10.25 -0.67
CA LEU A 181 -2.29 -10.94 -1.56
C LEU A 181 -2.66 -10.05 -2.77
N TRP A 182 -1.66 -9.62 -3.54
CA TRP A 182 -1.90 -9.23 -4.92
C TRP A 182 -2.39 -10.47 -5.62
N ILE A 183 -3.70 -10.51 -5.88
CA ILE A 183 -4.39 -11.51 -6.68
C ILE A 183 -3.54 -11.77 -7.93
N SER A 184 -2.67 -12.77 -7.84
CA SER A 184 -2.15 -13.44 -9.01
C SER A 184 -3.40 -13.91 -9.70
N SER A 185 -3.58 -13.52 -10.97
CA SER A 185 -4.69 -13.95 -11.79
C SER A 185 -4.93 -15.42 -11.50
N ALA A 186 -6.03 -15.74 -10.80
CA ALA A 186 -6.28 -17.09 -10.34
C ALA A 186 -6.09 -18.03 -11.53
N PRO A 187 -5.21 -19.05 -11.44
CA PRO A 187 -4.95 -19.95 -12.54
C PRO A 187 -6.22 -20.78 -12.75
N GLY A 188 -7.14 -20.28 -13.60
CA GLY A 188 -8.42 -20.95 -13.80
C GLY A 188 -9.55 -20.13 -14.41
N ARG A 189 -9.48 -18.79 -14.51
CA ARG A 189 -10.48 -18.04 -15.29
C ARG A 189 -9.99 -17.84 -16.74
N PRO A 190 -10.71 -18.37 -17.76
CA PRO A 190 -10.46 -18.03 -19.14
C PRO A 190 -10.99 -16.61 -19.39
N HIS A 191 -10.23 -15.60 -18.97
CA HIS A 191 -10.38 -14.29 -19.56
C HIS A 191 -9.60 -14.27 -20.87
N ASN A 192 -10.24 -13.76 -21.92
CA ASN A 192 -9.71 -13.64 -23.28
C ASN A 192 -8.48 -12.68 -23.39
N ASN A 193 -7.90 -12.30 -22.25
CA ASN A 193 -6.85 -11.32 -22.10
C ASN A 193 -5.61 -12.00 -21.50
N GLY A 194 -4.78 -12.55 -22.38
CA GLY A 194 -3.46 -13.09 -21.99
C GLY A 194 -2.55 -12.02 -21.35
N PRO A 195 -1.51 -12.45 -20.60
CA PRO A 195 -0.60 -11.55 -19.92
C PRO A 195 0.09 -10.59 -20.91
N VAL A 196 0.33 -9.33 -20.49
CA VAL A 196 1.06 -8.33 -21.31
C VAL A 196 2.46 -8.84 -21.66
N ASN A 197 3.13 -9.47 -20.69
CA ASN A 197 4.40 -10.14 -20.88
C ASN A 197 4.42 -11.44 -20.04
N PRO A 198 4.39 -12.64 -20.66
CA PRO A 198 4.38 -13.91 -19.94
C PRO A 198 5.56 -14.05 -18.96
N GLY A 199 5.29 -14.44 -17.72
CA GLY A 199 6.31 -14.57 -16.67
C GLY A 199 6.72 -13.25 -15.99
N PHE A 200 6.07 -12.14 -16.34
CA PHE A 200 6.31 -10.83 -15.72
C PHE A 200 5.02 -10.26 -15.12
N ARG A 201 5.16 -9.60 -13.96
CA ARG A 201 4.14 -8.75 -13.38
C ARG A 201 4.28 -7.36 -13.97
N THR A 202 3.30 -6.94 -14.76
CA THR A 202 3.22 -5.58 -15.30
C THR A 202 2.27 -4.74 -14.45
N SER A 203 2.71 -3.56 -14.04
CA SER A 203 1.92 -2.61 -13.27
C SER A 203 2.03 -1.20 -13.87
N ILE A 204 0.93 -0.45 -13.72
CA ILE A 204 0.92 1.01 -13.86
C ILE A 204 0.73 1.57 -12.47
N SER A 205 1.52 2.57 -12.13
CA SER A 205 1.42 3.29 -10.86
C SER A 205 1.18 4.77 -11.15
N PHE A 206 0.14 5.33 -10.54
CA PHE A 206 -0.15 6.75 -10.51
C PHE A 206 0.21 7.29 -9.13
N TRP A 207 1.29 8.04 -9.04
CA TRP A 207 1.80 8.61 -7.80
C TRP A 207 1.32 10.04 -7.68
N CYS A 208 0.47 10.34 -6.70
CA CYS A 208 0.18 11.73 -6.34
C CYS A 208 1.39 12.28 -5.57
N MET A 209 2.08 13.25 -6.16
CA MET A 209 3.25 13.95 -5.62
C MET A 209 2.86 15.22 -4.84
N GLY A 210 1.60 15.68 -4.96
CA GLY A 210 1.07 16.86 -4.28
C GLY A 210 0.00 16.50 -3.25
N PRO A 211 0.35 16.35 -1.96
CA PRO A 211 -0.63 16.01 -0.92
C PRO A 211 -1.68 17.12 -0.72
N GLU A 212 -1.38 18.36 -1.11
CA GLU A 212 -2.32 19.50 -1.16
C GLU A 212 -3.62 19.19 -1.89
N LEU A 213 -3.60 18.35 -2.94
CA LEU A 213 -4.78 18.02 -3.73
C LEU A 213 -5.80 17.26 -2.89
N SER A 214 -5.33 16.22 -2.20
CA SER A 214 -6.16 15.38 -1.33
C SER A 214 -6.60 16.13 -0.10
N PHE A 215 -5.75 16.97 0.48
CA PHE A 215 -6.11 17.77 1.63
C PHE A 215 -7.23 18.77 1.29
N THR A 216 -7.08 19.51 0.19
CA THR A 216 -8.05 20.53 -0.23
C THR A 216 -9.42 19.92 -0.52
N ASP A 217 -9.45 18.78 -1.20
CA ASP A 217 -10.72 18.11 -1.56
C ASP A 217 -11.40 17.46 -0.37
N ALA A 218 -10.63 16.73 0.46
CA ALA A 218 -11.16 16.08 1.66
C ALA A 218 -11.83 17.06 2.62
N PHE A 219 -11.34 18.30 2.68
CA PHE A 219 -11.83 19.33 3.59
C PHE A 219 -12.54 20.50 2.88
N ALA A 220 -12.89 20.36 1.60
CA ALA A 220 -13.52 21.43 0.80
C ALA A 220 -14.86 21.91 1.39
N SER A 221 -15.60 21.01 2.03
CA SER A 221 -16.89 21.31 2.67
C SER A 221 -16.76 21.79 4.12
N CYS A 222 -15.55 21.75 4.69
CA CYS A 222 -15.33 22.16 6.06
C CYS A 222 -15.21 23.68 6.17
N ARG A 223 -15.89 24.27 7.16
CA ARG A 223 -15.72 25.70 7.50
C ARG A 223 -14.33 26.02 8.06
N SER A 224 -13.78 25.09 8.85
CA SER A 224 -12.49 25.25 9.51
C SER A 224 -11.87 23.89 9.81
N VAL A 225 -10.58 23.75 9.55
CA VAL A 225 -9.77 22.57 9.91
C VAL A 225 -8.77 22.98 10.98
N ILE A 226 -8.72 22.24 12.09
CA ILE A 226 -7.75 22.44 13.17
C ILE A 226 -6.81 21.23 13.16
N LEU A 227 -5.52 21.48 12.92
CA LEU A 227 -4.47 20.46 13.04
C LEU A 227 -3.80 20.60 14.40
N ALA A 228 -3.86 19.54 15.21
CA ALA A 228 -3.21 19.47 16.51
C ALA A 228 -2.40 18.17 16.61
N SER A 229 -1.10 18.29 16.88
CA SER A 229 -0.24 17.15 17.22
C SER A 229 0.95 17.62 18.06
N GLY A 230 1.42 16.73 18.94
CA GLY A 230 2.55 17.01 19.84
C GLY A 230 3.93 16.94 19.17
N THR A 231 4.01 16.57 17.89
CA THR A 231 5.29 16.34 17.19
C THR A 231 5.37 17.06 15.83
N LEU A 232 4.53 18.08 15.59
CA LEU A 232 4.53 18.80 14.31
C LEU A 232 5.63 19.85 14.16
N CYS A 233 6.42 20.12 15.20
CA CYS A 233 7.50 21.10 15.13
C CYS A 233 8.74 20.47 14.43
N PRO A 234 9.35 21.14 13.43
CA PRO A 234 8.98 22.42 12.84
C PRO A 234 7.84 22.33 11.81
N ILE A 235 6.82 23.20 11.92
CA ILE A 235 5.59 23.11 11.12
C ILE A 235 5.76 23.54 9.65
N GLU A 236 6.83 24.26 9.31
CA GLU A 236 7.03 24.86 7.97
C GLU A 236 7.00 23.84 6.82
N THR A 237 7.59 22.66 7.03
CA THR A 237 7.56 21.57 6.05
C THR A 237 6.12 21.13 5.79
N LEU A 238 5.35 20.93 6.85
CA LEU A 238 3.94 20.52 6.74
C LEU A 238 3.10 21.58 6.01
N LYS A 239 3.32 22.87 6.27
CA LYS A 239 2.60 23.95 5.57
C LYS A 239 2.84 23.91 4.06
N THR A 240 4.11 23.72 3.70
CA THR A 240 4.53 23.68 2.30
C THR A 240 3.93 22.48 1.58
N GLU A 241 3.89 21.31 2.25
CA GLU A 241 3.29 20.09 1.68
C GLU A 241 1.78 20.21 1.50
N LEU A 242 1.06 20.81 2.45
CA LEU A 242 -0.39 20.92 2.39
C LEU A 242 -0.89 22.03 1.44
N GLY A 243 -0.01 22.94 1.01
CA GLY A 243 -0.37 24.02 0.07
C GLY A 243 -1.35 25.05 0.65
N VAL A 244 -1.52 25.10 1.98
CA VAL A 244 -2.50 25.98 2.65
C VAL A 244 -1.83 26.98 3.59
N LYS A 245 -2.47 28.15 3.73
CA LYS A 245 -2.04 29.18 4.67
C LYS A 245 -2.65 28.93 6.06
N PHE A 246 -1.78 28.69 7.05
CA PHE A 246 -2.17 28.59 8.45
C PHE A 246 -2.32 29.98 9.07
N HIS A 247 -3.57 30.39 9.31
CA HIS A 247 -3.90 31.72 9.84
C HIS A 247 -3.57 31.86 11.33
N SER A 248 -3.86 30.81 12.11
CA SER A 248 -3.57 30.73 13.54
C SER A 248 -2.62 29.56 13.77
N GLN A 249 -1.54 29.82 14.50
CA GLN A 249 -0.52 28.83 14.80
C GLN A 249 -0.11 29.01 16.26
N MET A 250 0.02 27.89 16.94
CA MET A 250 0.49 27.83 18.32
C MET A 250 1.44 26.66 18.40
N GLU A 251 2.70 26.95 18.73
CA GLU A 251 3.66 25.93 19.12
C GLU A 251 3.76 26.00 20.65
N GLY A 252 3.48 24.88 21.30
CA GLY A 252 3.59 24.79 22.76
C GLY A 252 5.05 24.68 23.16
N ASP A 253 5.42 25.33 24.26
CA ASP A 253 6.71 25.09 24.89
C ASP A 253 6.82 23.65 25.38
N GLN A 254 8.05 23.15 25.48
CA GLN A 254 8.31 21.83 26.05
C GLN A 254 7.83 21.82 27.50
N VAL A 255 6.77 21.05 27.77
CA VAL A 255 6.17 20.93 29.11
C VAL A 255 7.05 20.09 30.05
N ILE A 256 7.92 19.26 29.48
CA ILE A 256 8.78 18.35 30.25
C ILE A 256 10.07 19.08 30.64
N PRO A 257 10.39 19.19 31.95
CA PRO A 257 11.63 19.81 32.42
C PRO A 257 12.88 19.15 31.81
N MET A 258 13.92 19.95 31.57
CA MET A 258 15.17 19.48 30.95
C MET A 258 15.85 18.38 31.79
N GLU A 259 15.63 18.36 33.09
CA GLU A 259 16.19 17.36 34.01
C GLU A 259 15.53 15.98 33.83
N GLN A 260 14.35 15.93 33.21
CA GLN A 260 13.59 14.70 32.97
C GLN A 260 13.86 14.09 31.59
N ILE A 261 14.56 14.78 30.69
CA ILE A 261 14.87 14.30 29.35
C ILE A 261 16.34 14.49 29.06
N PHE A 262 16.99 13.40 28.68
CA PHE A 262 18.34 13.42 28.11
C PHE A 262 18.27 12.96 26.65
N ALA A 263 18.70 13.83 25.73
CA ALA A 263 18.84 13.51 24.32
C ALA A 263 20.31 13.71 23.90
N SER A 264 20.88 12.71 23.23
CA SER A 264 22.26 12.76 22.75
C SER A 264 22.42 11.95 21.47
N VAL A 265 23.37 12.38 20.64
CA VAL A 265 23.77 11.66 19.43
C VAL A 265 25.01 10.84 19.76
N LEU A 266 24.96 9.54 19.49
CA LEU A 266 26.13 8.66 19.57
C LEU A 266 26.69 8.45 18.15
N PRO A 267 27.76 9.14 17.75
CA PRO A 267 28.33 9.00 16.41
C PRO A 267 29.27 7.80 16.27
N VAL A 268 29.73 7.24 17.38
CA VAL A 268 30.78 6.22 17.47
C VAL A 268 30.38 5.22 18.56
N GLY A 269 30.65 3.94 18.34
CA GLY A 269 30.37 2.91 19.33
C GLY A 269 31.55 2.57 20.25
N PRO A 270 31.41 1.49 21.05
CA PRO A 270 32.37 1.13 22.09
C PRO A 270 33.77 0.77 21.60
N SER A 271 33.92 0.27 20.37
CA SER A 271 35.22 -0.09 19.78
C SER A 271 35.86 1.07 18.99
N GLY A 272 35.21 2.23 18.93
CA GLY A 272 35.68 3.39 18.17
C GLY A 272 35.21 3.41 16.71
N HIS A 273 34.36 2.46 16.30
CA HIS A 273 33.83 2.42 14.95
C HIS A 273 32.66 3.41 14.77
N LYS A 274 32.60 4.09 13.62
CA LYS A 274 31.56 5.07 13.32
C LYS A 274 30.21 4.40 13.10
N LEU A 275 29.17 4.89 13.78
CA LEU A 275 27.80 4.42 13.61
C LEU A 275 27.17 5.07 12.37
N CYS A 276 27.46 4.53 11.19
CA CYS A 276 27.02 5.07 9.91
C CYS A 276 26.17 4.07 9.11
N ALA A 277 24.85 4.23 9.17
CA ALA A 277 23.86 3.34 8.55
C ALA A 277 23.66 3.64 7.04
N THR A 278 24.65 3.37 6.20
CA THR A 278 24.52 3.48 4.73
C THR A 278 24.23 2.14 4.08
N PHE A 279 23.65 2.12 2.87
CA PHE A 279 23.42 0.87 2.12
C PHE A 279 24.70 0.05 1.95
N ARG A 280 25.86 0.72 1.74
CA ARG A 280 27.17 0.08 1.64
C ARG A 280 27.56 -0.61 2.94
N ASN A 281 27.35 0.06 4.07
CA ASN A 281 27.72 -0.47 5.38
C ASN A 281 26.74 -1.55 5.87
N LEU A 282 25.53 -1.60 5.31
CA LEU A 282 24.51 -2.65 5.52
C LEU A 282 24.64 -3.83 4.55
N GLY A 283 25.68 -3.85 3.71
CA GLY A 283 25.84 -4.83 2.63
C GLY A 283 26.07 -6.26 3.11
N ASP A 284 26.59 -6.44 4.32
CA ASP A 284 26.86 -7.74 4.95
C ASP A 284 26.38 -7.75 6.42
N GLY A 285 25.82 -8.89 6.85
CA GLY A 285 25.35 -9.11 8.22
C GLY A 285 26.47 -9.14 9.26
N ASN A 286 27.72 -9.30 8.83
CA ASN A 286 28.93 -9.20 9.68
C ASN A 286 29.68 -7.87 9.53
N SER A 287 29.03 -6.82 9.00
CA SER A 287 29.64 -5.50 8.92
C SER A 287 29.98 -4.94 10.31
N GLU A 288 31.10 -4.21 10.40
CA GLU A 288 31.54 -3.54 11.63
C GLU A 288 30.45 -2.64 12.22
N PHE A 289 29.63 -2.03 11.37
CA PHE A 289 28.47 -1.24 11.79
C PHE A 289 27.45 -2.06 12.58
N ILE A 290 27.08 -3.27 12.11
CA ILE A 290 26.09 -4.12 12.77
C ILE A 290 26.63 -4.62 14.12
N SER A 291 27.90 -5.05 14.16
CA SER A 291 28.53 -5.46 15.40
C SER A 291 28.61 -4.32 16.41
N GLU A 292 28.99 -3.13 15.95
CA GLU A 292 29.15 -1.96 16.81
C GLU A 292 27.80 -1.51 17.38
N LEU A 293 26.76 -1.48 16.54
CA LEU A 293 25.41 -1.15 16.97
C LEU A 293 24.87 -2.16 18.00
N ALA A 294 25.13 -3.46 17.80
CA ALA A 294 24.78 -4.50 18.76
C ALA A 294 25.46 -4.30 20.12
N LEU A 295 26.74 -3.89 20.13
CA LEU A 295 27.47 -3.56 21.36
C LEU A 295 26.94 -2.30 22.05
N VAL A 296 26.55 -1.28 21.28
CA VAL A 296 25.87 -0.08 21.84
C VAL A 296 24.57 -0.49 22.53
N ILE A 297 23.71 -1.25 21.85
CA ILE A 297 22.43 -1.71 22.39
C ILE A 297 22.65 -2.50 23.68
N ARG A 298 23.63 -3.40 23.70
CA ARG A 298 24.02 -4.15 24.91
C ARG A 298 24.39 -3.21 26.05
N SER A 299 25.32 -2.27 25.82
CA SER A 299 25.78 -1.35 26.86
C SER A 299 24.65 -0.50 27.44
N ILE A 300 23.77 0.01 26.59
CA ILE A 300 22.58 0.77 27.04
C ILE A 300 21.62 -0.14 27.82
N SER A 301 21.38 -1.36 27.34
CA SER A 301 20.48 -2.32 28.00
C SER A 301 20.94 -2.68 29.41
N MET A 302 22.25 -2.80 29.62
CA MET A 302 22.85 -3.10 30.92
C MET A 302 22.83 -1.88 31.87
N ALA A 303 22.88 -0.65 31.33
CA ALA A 303 22.85 0.57 32.13
C ALA A 303 21.43 1.00 32.53
N VAL A 304 20.43 0.73 31.68
CA VAL A 304 19.05 1.18 31.89
C VAL A 304 18.23 0.10 32.63
N PRO A 305 17.63 0.37 33.80
CA PRO A 305 17.02 -0.67 34.64
C PRO A 305 15.61 -1.14 34.20
N LYS A 306 14.81 -0.27 33.57
CA LYS A 306 13.35 -0.51 33.40
C LYS A 306 12.89 -0.92 32.01
N GLY A 307 13.76 -0.86 31.01
CA GLY A 307 13.43 -1.24 29.64
C GLY A 307 14.12 -0.32 28.66
N ILE A 308 14.28 -0.79 27.43
CA ILE A 308 14.65 0.06 26.31
C ILE A 308 13.67 -0.19 25.18
N LEU A 309 13.40 0.85 24.40
CA LEU A 309 12.65 0.75 23.15
C LEU A 309 13.60 1.15 22.02
N CYS A 310 13.81 0.25 21.06
CA CYS A 310 14.75 0.46 19.96
C CYS A 310 14.01 0.46 18.64
N PHE A 311 14.11 1.56 17.89
CA PHE A 311 13.53 1.70 16.56
C PHE A 311 14.59 1.47 15.49
N PHE A 312 14.26 0.67 14.49
CA PHE A 312 15.11 0.43 13.32
C PHE A 312 14.46 0.99 12.06
N PRO A 313 15.24 1.47 11.08
CA PRO A 313 14.72 2.04 9.84
C PRO A 313 14.10 1.00 8.89
N SER A 314 14.32 -0.31 9.12
CA SER A 314 13.68 -1.40 8.36
C SER A 314 13.73 -2.72 9.11
N TYR A 315 12.79 -3.63 8.83
CA TYR A 315 12.81 -5.00 9.32
C TYR A 315 14.05 -5.78 8.89
N ARG A 316 14.58 -5.49 7.69
CA ARG A 316 15.84 -6.09 7.23
C ARG A 316 16.98 -5.74 8.20
N MET A 317 17.10 -4.47 8.61
CA MET A 317 18.14 -4.05 9.54
C MET A 317 17.93 -4.64 10.93
N LEU A 318 16.69 -4.68 11.41
CA LEU A 318 16.34 -5.35 12.66
C LEU A 318 16.81 -6.82 12.64
N ALA A 319 16.48 -7.56 11.59
CA ALA A 319 16.84 -8.97 11.45
C ALA A 319 18.36 -9.18 11.47
N MET A 320 19.12 -8.37 10.72
CA MET A 320 20.58 -8.44 10.70
C MET A 320 21.20 -8.22 12.08
N VAL A 321 20.73 -7.21 12.82
CA VAL A 321 21.23 -6.91 14.17
C VAL A 321 20.81 -8.00 15.16
N TYR A 322 19.57 -8.48 15.07
CA TYR A 322 19.07 -9.57 15.92
C TYR A 322 19.86 -10.86 15.71
N GLU A 323 20.02 -11.30 14.46
CA GLU A 323 20.80 -12.51 14.12
C GLU A 323 22.25 -12.39 14.60
N TYR A 324 22.86 -11.22 14.45
CA TYR A 324 24.21 -10.97 14.96
C TYR A 324 24.25 -11.09 16.49
N MET A 325 23.32 -10.44 17.20
CA MET A 325 23.25 -10.48 18.66
C MET A 325 22.98 -11.89 19.19
N GLU A 326 22.21 -12.70 18.47
CA GLU A 326 21.96 -14.11 18.80
C GLU A 326 23.24 -14.94 18.64
N ARG A 327 23.91 -14.85 17.48
CA ARG A 327 25.18 -15.55 17.20
C ARG A 327 26.28 -15.16 18.17
N ALA A 328 26.40 -13.86 18.48
CA ALA A 328 27.39 -13.34 19.43
C ALA A 328 26.99 -13.56 20.91
N SER A 329 25.87 -14.24 21.19
CA SER A 329 25.33 -14.46 22.54
C SER A 329 25.09 -13.16 23.34
N ILE A 330 24.95 -12.01 22.66
CA ILE A 330 24.65 -10.73 23.27
C ILE A 330 23.22 -10.74 23.83
N LEU A 331 22.27 -11.35 23.13
CA LEU A 331 20.89 -11.47 23.61
C LEU A 331 20.83 -12.19 24.97
N ARG A 332 21.63 -13.24 25.15
CA ARG A 332 21.74 -13.94 26.44
C ARG A 332 22.29 -13.01 27.52
N GLN A 333 23.32 -12.24 27.23
CA GLN A 333 23.89 -11.31 28.20
C GLN A 333 22.88 -10.25 28.66
N ILE A 334 22.04 -9.77 27.74
CA ILE A 334 20.97 -8.83 28.06
C ILE A 334 19.83 -9.51 28.84
N SER A 335 19.48 -10.75 28.50
CA SER A 335 18.40 -11.49 29.18
C SER A 335 18.75 -11.90 30.61
N PHE A 336 20.01 -12.26 30.87
CA PHE A 336 20.47 -12.61 32.22
C PHE A 336 20.81 -11.39 33.08
N GLY A 337 20.89 -10.19 32.48
CA GLY A 337 21.26 -8.95 33.17
C GLY A 337 20.13 -8.27 33.94
N ARG A 338 18.97 -8.93 34.16
CA ARG A 338 17.81 -8.30 34.81
C ARG A 338 17.07 -9.22 35.81
N TRP A 339 17.12 -8.75 37.06
CA TRP A 339 16.30 -9.00 38.26
C TRP A 339 16.32 -10.41 38.86
#